data_AF-A0A7X3IPC2-F1
#
_entry.id   AF-A0A7X3IPC2-F1
#
_cell.length_a   1.000
_cell.length_b   1.000
_cell.length_c   1.000
_cell.angle_alpha   90.00
_cell.angle_beta   90.00
_cell.angle_gamma   90.00
#
_symmetry.space_group_name_H-M   'P 1'
#
loop_
_entity.id
_entity.type
_entity.pdbx_description
1 polymer ?
#
loop_
_entity_poly.entity_id
_entity_poly.type
_entity_poly.pdbx_seq_one_letter_code
_entity_poly.pdbx_strand_id
1 'polypeptide(L)'
;MEILFLLMLLAAFITFMVVVMTKQRRTQRFAAGLSQMILSIFIFPVLSSIFSSLDGAVASLFFCLFLFGGSIYVLVMGFFTTASPDSAKEAAPVKIP
;
A
#
# COMPACT_ATOMS: atom_id res chain seq x y z
N MET A 1 -13.54 11.35 17.15
CA MET A 1 -13.32 9.90 17.35
C MET A 1 -13.87 9.06 16.20
N GLU A 2 -15.13 9.24 15.80
CA GLU A 2 -15.77 8.40 14.75
C GLU A 2 -15.08 8.46 13.38
N ILE A 3 -14.64 9.64 12.95
CA ILE A 3 -13.93 9.83 11.66
C ILE A 3 -12.60 9.08 11.63
N LEU A 4 -11.87 9.08 12.75
CA LEU A 4 -10.59 8.39 12.89
C LEU A 4 -10.77 6.87 12.78
N PHE A 5 -11.85 6.34 13.37
CA PHE A 5 -12.22 4.94 13.27
C PHE A 5 -12.58 4.53 11.83
N LEU A 6 -13.38 5.35 11.12
CA LEU A 6 -13.72 5.12 9.72
C LEU A 6 -12.48 5.15 8.81
N LEU A 7 -11.59 6.12 9.01
CA LEU A 7 -10.34 6.23 8.28
C LEU A 7 -9.43 5.01 8.53
N MET A 8 -9.28 4.58 9.78
CA MET A 8 -8.48 3.40 10.12
C MET A 8 -9.03 2.11 9.50
N LEU A 9 -10.35 1.93 9.51
CA LEU A 9 -11.02 0.82 8.81
C LEU A 9 -10.75 0.86 7.30
N LEU A 10 -10.83 2.04 6.69
CA LEU A 10 -10.54 2.21 5.28
C LEU A 10 -9.06 1.89 4.95
N ALA A 11 -8.12 2.35 5.77
CA ALA A 11 -6.69 2.04 5.59
C ALA A 11 -6.41 0.54 5.71
N ALA A 12 -7.03 -0.12 6.69
CA ALA A 12 -6.93 -1.56 6.88
C ALA A 12 -7.51 -2.32 5.68
N PHE A 13 -8.66 -1.87 5.17
CA PHE A 13 -9.30 -2.46 4.00
C PHE A 13 -8.44 -2.32 2.73
N ILE A 14 -7.88 -1.12 2.49
CA ILE A 14 -6.96 -0.87 1.35
C ILE A 14 -5.75 -1.81 1.45
N THR A 15 -5.12 -1.86 2.63
CA THR A 15 -3.94 -2.71 2.84
C THR A 15 -4.28 -4.19 2.64
N PHE A 16 -5.43 -4.64 3.15
CA PHE A 16 -5.90 -6.01 2.96
C PHE A 16 -6.14 -6.33 1.47
N MET A 17 -6.81 -5.45 0.74
CA MET A 17 -7.04 -5.61 -0.70
C MET A 17 -5.73 -5.70 -1.47
N VAL A 18 -4.75 -4.85 -1.14
CA VAL A 18 -3.41 -4.91 -1.73
C VAL A 18 -2.76 -6.26 -1.45
N VAL A 19 -2.80 -6.77 -0.22
CA VAL A 19 -2.23 -8.08 0.14
C VAL A 19 -2.87 -9.24 -0.62
N VAL A 20 -4.21 -9.22 -0.77
CA VAL A 20 -4.99 -10.27 -1.44
C VAL A 20 -4.76 -10.24 -2.95
N MET A 21 -4.87 -9.08 -3.59
CA MET A 21 -4.69 -8.95 -5.05
C MET A 21 -3.27 -9.32 -5.48
N THR A 22 -2.28 -8.98 -4.66
CA THR A 22 -0.86 -9.20 -5.02
C THR A 22 -0.32 -10.55 -4.55
N LYS A 23 -1.15 -11.42 -3.98
CA LYS A 23 -0.75 -12.71 -3.40
C LYS A 23 0.02 -13.64 -4.35
N GLN A 24 -0.19 -13.50 -5.66
CA GLN A 24 0.30 -14.44 -6.66
C GLN A 24 1.68 -14.08 -7.25
N ARG A 25 2.06 -12.78 -7.27
CA ARG A 25 3.28 -12.31 -7.95
C ARG A 25 4.13 -11.41 -7.06
N ARG A 26 5.36 -11.84 -6.78
CA ARG A 26 6.34 -11.11 -5.94
C ARG A 26 6.56 -9.67 -6.41
N THR A 27 6.77 -9.47 -7.71
CA THR A 27 7.02 -8.16 -8.33
C THR A 27 5.83 -7.22 -8.16
N GLN A 28 4.60 -7.74 -8.29
CA GLN A 28 3.39 -6.95 -8.08
C GLN A 28 3.18 -6.60 -6.61
N ARG A 29 3.51 -7.51 -5.68
CA ARG A 29 3.54 -7.22 -4.23
C ARG A 29 4.46 -6.06 -3.91
N PHE A 30 5.67 -6.10 -4.45
CA PHE A 30 6.67 -5.08 -4.21
C PHE A 30 6.26 -3.73 -4.81
N ALA A 31 5.78 -3.74 -6.07
CA ALA A 31 5.29 -2.54 -6.75
C ALA A 31 4.08 -1.92 -6.03
N ALA A 32 3.14 -2.75 -5.55
CA ALA A 32 1.97 -2.26 -4.82
C ALA A 32 2.30 -1.75 -3.42
N GLY A 33 3.23 -2.38 -2.70
CA GLY A 33 3.74 -1.86 -1.43
C GLY A 33 4.43 -0.51 -1.62
N LEU A 34 5.27 -0.38 -2.66
CA LEU A 34 5.94 0.88 -2.99
C LEU A 34 4.95 1.97 -3.40
N SER A 35 3.96 1.65 -4.25
CA SER A 35 2.95 2.62 -4.67
C SER A 35 2.05 3.05 -3.51
N GLN A 36 1.69 2.13 -2.61
CA GLN A 36 0.95 2.45 -1.39
C GLN A 36 1.75 3.37 -0.46
N MET A 37 3.06 3.12 -0.32
CA MET A 37 3.96 3.98 0.45
C MET A 37 3.99 5.41 -0.13
N ILE A 38 4.19 5.54 -1.44
CA ILE A 38 4.18 6.84 -2.13
C ILE A 38 2.81 7.52 -1.95
N LEU A 39 1.72 6.79 -2.20
CA LEU A 39 0.37 7.31 -2.07
C LEU A 39 0.10 7.85 -0.67
N SER A 40 0.56 7.17 0.39
CA SER A 40 0.38 7.63 1.77
C SER A 40 1.03 9.00 2.04
N ILE A 41 2.14 9.32 1.37
CA ILE A 41 2.82 10.61 1.50
C ILE A 41 2.06 11.69 0.73
N PHE A 42 1.61 11.39 -0.49
CA PHE A 42 0.89 12.35 -1.33
C PHE A 42 -0.52 12.66 -0.81
N ILE A 43 -1.16 11.70 -0.14
CA ILE A 43 -2.54 11.86 0.34
C ILE A 43 -2.59 12.70 1.63
N PHE A 44 -1.50 12.77 2.41
CA PHE A 44 -1.43 13.58 3.63
C PHE A 44 -1.76 15.07 3.42
N PRO A 45 -1.09 15.82 2.51
CA PRO A 45 -1.43 17.22 2.28
C PRO A 45 -2.85 17.41 1.73
N VAL A 46 -3.38 16.44 0.99
CA VAL A 46 -4.77 16.46 0.48
C VAL A 46 -5.77 16.28 1.62
N LEU A 47 -5.56 15.31 2.51
CA LEU A 47 -6.43 15.18 3.68
C LEU A 47 -6.27 16.38 4.62
N SER A 48 -5.07 16.91 4.79
CA SER A 48 -4.83 18.07 5.65
C SER A 48 -5.50 19.35 5.12
N SER A 49 -5.72 19.47 3.81
CA SER A 49 -6.45 20.62 3.22
C SER A 49 -7.97 20.44 3.29
N ILE A 50 -8.47 19.21 3.25
CA ILE A 50 -9.89 18.89 3.41
C ILE A 50 -10.30 19.02 4.88
N PHE A 51 -9.46 18.52 5.78
CA PHE A 51 -9.69 18.52 7.22
C PHE A 51 -8.88 19.63 7.90
N SER A 52 -9.34 20.87 7.77
CA SER A 52 -8.69 22.06 8.35
C SER A 52 -8.78 22.15 9.88
N SER A 53 -9.49 21.24 10.53
CA SER A 53 -9.56 21.17 12.00
C SER A 53 -8.35 20.43 12.57
N LEU A 54 -7.90 20.84 13.77
CA LEU A 54 -6.78 20.19 14.47
C LEU A 54 -7.01 18.68 14.62
N ASP A 55 -8.22 18.27 15.03
CA ASP A 55 -8.60 16.86 15.18
C ASP A 55 -8.55 16.11 13.85
N GLY A 56 -8.95 16.77 12.75
CA GLY A 56 -8.95 16.18 11.42
C GLY A 56 -7.53 16.02 10.85
N ALA A 57 -6.63 16.96 11.12
CA ALA A 57 -5.21 16.88 10.79
C ALA A 57 -4.49 15.77 11.57
N VAL A 58 -4.82 15.60 12.86
CA VAL A 58 -4.30 14.48 13.66
C VAL A 58 -4.83 13.15 13.13
N ALA A 59 -6.13 13.06 12.82
CA ALA A 59 -6.73 11.86 12.27
C ALA A 59 -6.12 11.45 10.92
N SER A 60 -5.88 12.42 10.02
CA SER A 60 -5.25 12.18 8.73
C SER A 60 -3.79 11.75 8.86
N LEU A 61 -3.06 12.30 9.84
CA LEU A 61 -1.69 11.88 10.15
C LEU A 61 -1.65 10.42 10.62
N PHE A 62 -2.52 10.03 11.55
CA PHE A 62 -2.63 8.63 12.00
C PHE A 62 -3.02 7.69 10.86
N PHE A 63 -3.96 8.10 10.00
CA PHE A 63 -4.34 7.34 8.81
C PHE A 63 -3.16 7.12 7.85
N CYS A 64 -2.39 8.17 7.57
CA CYS A 64 -1.22 8.08 6.68
C CYS A 64 -0.11 7.21 7.29
N LEU A 65 0.16 7.34 8.59
CA LEU A 65 1.11 6.47 9.29
C LEU A 65 0.68 5.00 9.26
N PHE A 66 -0.62 4.72 9.41
CA PHE A 66 -1.14 3.36 9.35
C PHE A 66 -1.01 2.77 7.94
N LEU A 67 -1.36 3.53 6.90
CA LEU A 67 -1.15 3.12 5.50
C LEU A 67 0.33 2.88 5.19
N PHE A 68 1.21 3.73 5.70
CA PHE A 68 2.65 3.60 5.56
C PHE A 68 3.17 2.33 6.25
N GLY A 69 2.77 2.08 7.50
CA GLY A 69 3.10 0.85 8.22
C GLY A 69 2.57 -0.40 7.52
N GLY A 70 1.34 -0.35 7.01
CA GLY A 70 0.75 -1.41 6.18
C GLY A 70 1.55 -1.65 4.89
N SER A 71 2.07 -0.60 4.27
CA SER A 71 2.90 -0.70 3.06
C SER A 71 4.25 -1.39 3.34
N ILE A 72 4.87 -1.10 4.50
CA ILE A 72 6.08 -1.78 4.97
C ILE A 72 5.79 -3.26 5.18
N TYR A 73 4.67 -3.59 5.82
CA TYR A 73 4.24 -4.97 6.02
C TYR A 73 4.09 -5.72 4.69
N VAL A 74 3.44 -5.11 3.68
CA VAL A 74 3.32 -5.68 2.33
C VAL A 74 4.69 -5.91 1.69
N LEU A 75 5.61 -4.94 1.79
CA LEU A 75 6.97 -5.05 1.27
C LEU A 75 7.74 -6.20 1.92
N VAL A 76 7.71 -6.30 3.25
CA VAL A 76 8.34 -7.39 4.01
C VAL A 76 7.75 -8.75 3.61
N MET A 77 6.42 -8.87 3.53
CA MET A 77 5.76 -10.08 3.05
C MET A 77 6.14 -10.42 1.60
N GLY A 78 6.38 -9.41 0.76
CA GLY A 78 6.91 -9.58 -0.60
C GLY A 78 8.34 -10.14 -0.65
N PHE A 79 9.17 -9.92 0.37
CA PHE A 79 10.48 -10.58 0.46
C PHE A 79 10.37 -12.08 0.80
N PHE A 80 9.38 -12.45 1.63
CA PHE A 80 9.16 -13.84 2.02
C PHE A 80 8.34 -14.65 1.00
N THR A 81 7.61 -14.01 0.08
CA THR A 81 7.03 -14.69 -1.07
C THR A 81 8.16 -15.21 -1.95
N THR A 82 8.38 -16.53 -1.91
CA THR A 82 9.27 -17.26 -2.83
C THR A 82 8.95 -16.83 -4.25
N ALA A 83 9.97 -16.35 -4.97
CA ALA A 83 9.83 -16.00 -6.37
C ALA A 83 9.29 -17.22 -7.12
N SER A 84 8.01 -17.22 -7.46
CA SER A 84 7.45 -18.24 -8.34
C SER A 84 8.28 -18.24 -9.62
N PRO A 85 8.73 -19.40 -10.14
CA PRO A 85 9.55 -19.50 -11.35
C PRO A 85 8.95 -18.84 -12.60
N ASP A 86 7.69 -18.40 -12.56
CA ASP A 86 7.06 -17.57 -13.60
C ASP A 86 7.75 -16.20 -13.81
N SER A 87 8.41 -15.65 -12.78
CA SER A 87 9.15 -14.38 -12.94
C SER A 87 10.39 -14.52 -13.84
N ALA A 88 10.90 -15.74 -14.05
CA ALA A 88 11.99 -16.01 -14.97
C ALA A 88 11.52 -16.05 -16.44
N LYS A 89 10.24 -16.34 -16.69
CA LYS A 89 9.67 -16.32 -18.05
C LYS A 89 9.31 -14.91 -18.52
N GLU A 90 8.96 -14.00 -17.60
CA GLU A 90 8.64 -12.61 -17.93
C GLU A 90 9.90 -11.77 -18.26
N ALA A 91 11.08 -12.19 -17.78
CA ALA A 91 12.38 -11.59 -18.11
C ALA A 91 13.06 -12.19 -19.35
N ALA A 92 12.50 -13.24 -19.95
CA ALA A 92 13.04 -13.79 -21.18
C ALA A 92 12.66 -12.87 -22.35
N PRO A 93 13.62 -12.32 -23.10
CA PRO A 93 13.30 -11.55 -24.29
C PRO A 93 12.49 -12.45 -25.23
N VAL A 94 11.29 -11.99 -25.58
CA VAL A 94 10.44 -12.63 -26.59
C VAL A 94 11.29 -12.77 -27.85
N LYS A 95 11.74 -13.99 -28.15
CA LYS A 95 12.31 -14.32 -29.45
C LYS A 95 11.15 -14.29 -30.44
N ILE A 96 11.03 -13.18 -31.14
CA ILE A 96 10.12 -13.03 -32.27
C ILE A 96 10.69 -13.91 -33.41
N PRO A 97 9.87 -14.79 -34.03
CA PRO A 97 10.33 -15.71 -35.09
C PRO A 97 10.77 -14.99 -36.37
#